data_AF-A0A1V5UPN6-F1
#
_entry.id   AF-A0A1V5UPN6-F1
#
_cell.length_a   1.000
_cell.length_b   1.000
_cell.length_c   1.000
_cell.angle_alpha   90.00
_cell.angle_beta   90.00
_cell.angle_gamma   90.00
#
_symmetry.space_group_name_H-M   'P 1'
#
loop_
_entity.id
_entity.type
_entity.pdbx_description
1 polymer ?
#
loop_
_entity_poly.entity_id
_entity_poly.type
_entity_poly.pdbx_seq_one_letter_code
_entity_poly.pdbx_strand_id
1 'polypeptide(L)'
;MKYLTMLSIALSSIQILANSEQNAFNKDSYDMQKEYLVITGKLSNIKKAENLEELQKIHKSIELFKKRADARQKLTQKQIRSLKLNLQLILLNTINNNLNSAFNPEDVPKLNIQPPRGCGFAMAGMSPNTIKDPKLRKEYEEAIRKNSEKAANYNFQTWLRRTKPNLLRELVEYINQNYSSHIQDTNEINQAIDALLADEKTRITIRKMIKESESH
;
A
#
# COMPACT_ATOMS: atom_id res chain seq x y z
N MET A 1 18.14 6.40 9.62
CA MET A 1 17.30 5.31 10.18
C MET A 1 16.42 4.56 9.16
N LYS A 2 15.85 5.18 8.12
CA LYS A 2 15.00 4.46 7.12
C LYS A 2 15.69 3.36 6.29
N TYR A 3 17.01 3.44 6.10
CA TYR A 3 17.78 2.42 5.36
C TYR A 3 18.04 1.15 6.18
N LEU A 4 18.04 1.24 7.51
CA LEU A 4 18.31 0.09 8.40
C LEU A 4 17.13 -0.89 8.46
N THR A 5 15.89 -0.39 8.37
CA THR A 5 14.68 -1.22 8.32
C THR A 5 14.55 -1.99 7.00
N MET A 6 14.90 -1.37 5.87
CA MET A 6 14.96 -2.04 4.56
C MET A 6 16.02 -3.15 4.53
N LEU A 7 17.15 -2.98 5.23
CA LEU A 7 18.19 -4.01 5.34
C LEU A 7 17.73 -5.23 6.14
N SER A 8 16.91 -5.06 7.18
CA SER A 8 16.41 -6.18 8.00
C SER A 8 15.36 -7.03 7.27
N ILE A 9 14.49 -6.40 6.47
CA ILE A 9 13.54 -7.08 5.58
C ILE A 9 14.28 -7.85 4.49
N ALA A 10 15.34 -7.26 3.95
CA ALA A 10 16.22 -7.94 3.01
C ALA A 10 16.93 -9.13 3.68
N LEU A 11 17.48 -8.99 4.89
CA LEU A 11 18.19 -10.09 5.58
C LEU A 11 17.30 -11.29 5.88
N SER A 12 16.08 -11.06 6.39
CA SER A 12 15.12 -12.15 6.65
C SER A 12 14.67 -12.86 5.37
N SER A 13 14.55 -12.13 4.26
CA SER A 13 14.28 -12.69 2.93
C SER A 13 15.50 -13.41 2.34
N ILE A 14 16.71 -12.92 2.61
CA ILE A 14 17.99 -13.50 2.18
C ILE A 14 18.28 -14.81 2.92
N GLN A 15 17.95 -14.92 4.21
CA GLN A 15 18.08 -16.20 4.95
C GLN A 15 17.12 -17.29 4.44
N ILE A 16 15.97 -16.89 3.89
CA ILE A 16 15.08 -17.82 3.19
C ILE A 16 15.68 -18.23 1.82
N LEU A 17 16.32 -17.30 1.10
CA LEU A 17 16.98 -17.55 -0.19
C LEU A 17 18.22 -18.46 -0.06
N ALA A 18 19.08 -18.23 0.93
CA ALA A 18 20.32 -18.98 1.15
C ALA A 18 20.10 -20.49 1.40
N ASN A 19 18.91 -20.87 1.88
CA ASN A 19 18.53 -22.27 2.09
C ASN A 19 17.88 -22.92 0.85
N SER A 20 17.59 -22.16 -0.21
CA SER A 20 16.84 -22.64 -1.39
C SER A 20 17.71 -22.91 -2.63
N GLU A 21 18.95 -22.44 -2.66
CA GLU A 21 19.83 -22.49 -3.84
C GLU A 21 20.43 -23.86 -4.17
N GLN A 22 20.19 -24.92 -3.39
CA GLN A 22 20.75 -26.25 -3.67
C GLN A 22 19.96 -27.11 -4.67
N ASN A 23 18.83 -26.66 -5.24
CA ASN A 23 18.03 -27.50 -6.15
C ASN A 23 17.63 -26.78 -7.45
N ALA A 24 18.25 -27.24 -8.55
CA ALA A 24 18.10 -26.87 -9.95
C ALA A 24 16.77 -26.20 -10.36
N PHE A 25 16.90 -25.07 -11.06
CA PHE A 25 15.82 -24.24 -11.57
C PHE A 25 15.14 -24.89 -12.78
N ASN A 26 13.88 -25.29 -12.60
CA ASN A 26 12.96 -25.56 -13.70
C ASN A 26 12.13 -24.29 -13.97
N LYS A 27 12.04 -23.90 -15.25
CA LYS A 27 11.65 -22.54 -15.71
C LYS A 27 10.18 -22.17 -15.44
N ASP A 28 9.37 -23.13 -15.01
CA ASP A 28 7.91 -23.00 -14.86
C ASP A 28 7.41 -22.86 -13.41
N SER A 29 8.31 -22.83 -12.42
CA SER A 29 7.95 -22.50 -11.03
C SER A 29 7.89 -20.97 -10.88
N TYR A 30 6.71 -20.40 -11.05
CA TYR A 30 6.42 -19.03 -10.66
C TYR A 30 6.52 -18.93 -9.12
N ASP A 31 7.74 -18.68 -8.62
CA ASP A 31 8.04 -18.74 -7.20
C ASP A 31 7.39 -17.56 -6.47
N MET A 32 6.56 -17.84 -5.45
CA MET A 32 5.95 -16.83 -4.59
C MET A 32 6.98 -15.91 -3.93
N GLN A 33 8.23 -16.36 -3.75
CA GLN A 33 9.32 -15.48 -3.32
C GLN A 33 9.58 -14.37 -4.34
N LYS A 34 9.55 -14.68 -5.64
CA LYS A 34 9.72 -13.67 -6.69
C LYS A 34 8.56 -12.68 -6.70
N GLU A 35 7.32 -13.17 -6.57
CA GLU A 35 6.14 -12.31 -6.46
C GLU A 35 6.24 -11.40 -5.20
N TYR A 36 6.66 -11.97 -4.07
CA TYR A 36 6.94 -11.22 -2.85
C TYR A 36 7.98 -10.11 -3.05
N LEU A 37 9.10 -10.41 -3.70
CA LEU A 37 10.15 -9.44 -4.00
C LEU A 37 9.66 -8.34 -4.95
N VAL A 38 8.87 -8.70 -5.96
CA VAL A 38 8.26 -7.72 -6.88
C VAL A 38 7.30 -6.81 -6.13
N ILE A 39 6.42 -7.35 -5.29
CA ILE A 39 5.45 -6.56 -4.52
C ILE A 39 6.16 -5.64 -3.53
N THR A 40 7.12 -6.14 -2.76
CA THR A 40 7.87 -5.34 -1.79
C THR A 40 8.72 -4.25 -2.47
N GLY A 41 9.36 -4.57 -3.60
CA GLY A 41 10.05 -3.60 -4.44
C GLY A 41 9.12 -2.48 -4.90
N LYS A 42 7.92 -2.82 -5.40
CA LYS A 42 6.91 -1.83 -5.79
C LYS A 42 6.45 -0.98 -4.61
N LEU A 43 6.14 -1.59 -3.46
CA LEU A 43 5.73 -0.86 -2.25
C LEU A 43 6.78 0.14 -1.78
N SER A 44 8.06 -0.18 -1.90
CA SER A 44 9.15 0.73 -1.51
C SER A 44 9.26 1.98 -2.39
N ASN A 45 8.70 1.91 -3.60
CA ASN A 45 8.69 3.01 -4.56
C ASN A 45 7.43 3.88 -4.48
N ILE A 46 6.39 3.45 -3.75
CA ILE A 46 5.15 4.23 -3.59
C ILE A 46 5.45 5.51 -2.82
N LYS A 47 5.32 6.65 -3.51
CA LYS A 47 5.49 7.98 -2.94
C LYS A 47 4.34 8.88 -3.40
N LYS A 48 3.54 9.37 -2.47
CA LYS A 48 2.51 10.40 -2.74
C LYS A 48 1.42 9.93 -3.72
N ALA A 49 0.70 10.90 -4.28
CA ALA A 49 -0.57 10.73 -4.99
C ALA A 49 -0.46 10.11 -6.40
N GLU A 50 0.70 10.21 -7.05
CA GLU A 50 0.91 9.73 -8.43
C GLU A 50 0.82 8.21 -8.56
N ASN A 51 0.89 7.47 -7.45
CA ASN A 51 0.91 6.01 -7.45
C ASN A 51 -0.40 5.35 -6.97
N LEU A 52 -1.54 6.05 -6.95
CA LEU A 52 -2.79 5.47 -6.44
C LEU A 52 -3.19 4.18 -7.17
N GLU A 53 -3.19 4.19 -8.50
CA GLU A 53 -3.57 3.02 -9.29
C GLU A 53 -2.62 1.83 -9.05
N GLU A 54 -1.32 2.09 -8.99
CA GLU A 54 -0.33 1.05 -8.69
C GLU A 54 -0.52 0.50 -7.27
N LEU A 55 -0.79 1.35 -6.28
CA LEU A 55 -1.06 0.94 -4.91
C LEU A 55 -2.32 0.06 -4.81
N GLN A 56 -3.37 0.36 -5.58
CA GLN A 56 -4.56 -0.48 -5.70
C GLN A 56 -4.25 -1.84 -6.34
N LYS A 57 -3.45 -1.85 -7.41
CA LYS A 57 -2.98 -3.10 -8.05
C LYS A 57 -2.16 -3.95 -7.09
N ILE A 58 -1.28 -3.32 -6.30
CA ILE A 58 -0.51 -3.99 -5.25
C ILE A 58 -1.43 -4.58 -4.19
N HIS A 59 -2.38 -3.80 -3.67
CA HIS A 59 -3.34 -4.27 -2.66
C HIS A 59 -4.07 -5.53 -3.14
N LYS A 60 -4.62 -5.49 -4.36
CA LYS A 60 -5.27 -6.66 -4.99
C LYS A 60 -4.31 -7.84 -5.20
N SER A 61 -3.05 -7.58 -5.54
CA SER A 61 -2.04 -8.64 -5.67
C SER A 61 -1.75 -9.31 -4.32
N ILE A 62 -1.69 -8.52 -3.24
CA ILE A 62 -1.54 -9.03 -1.88
C ILE A 62 -2.76 -9.85 -1.48
N GLU A 63 -3.99 -9.40 -1.74
CA GLU A 63 -5.21 -10.18 -1.47
C GLU A 63 -5.18 -11.55 -2.17
N LEU A 64 -4.72 -11.60 -3.42
CA LEU A 64 -4.63 -12.82 -4.22
C LEU A 64 -3.39 -13.67 -3.94
N PHE A 65 -2.41 -13.16 -3.19
CA PHE A 65 -1.23 -13.90 -2.76
C PHE A 65 -1.67 -15.17 -2.00
N LYS A 66 -1.15 -16.35 -2.36
CA LYS A 66 -1.57 -17.72 -1.95
C LYS A 66 -2.68 -18.37 -2.78
N LYS A 67 -3.63 -17.63 -3.39
CA LYS A 67 -4.69 -18.25 -4.24
C LYS A 67 -4.14 -18.88 -5.53
N ARG A 68 -2.92 -18.51 -5.91
CA ARG A 68 -2.22 -18.97 -7.12
C ARG A 68 -1.20 -20.08 -6.84
N ALA A 69 -1.22 -20.68 -5.65
CA ALA A 69 -0.26 -21.71 -5.29
C ALA A 69 -0.49 -22.99 -6.10
N ASP A 70 0.39 -23.25 -7.07
CA ASP A 70 0.46 -24.53 -7.78
C ASP A 70 0.97 -25.62 -6.82
N ALA A 71 0.49 -26.85 -7.00
CA ALA A 71 0.92 -28.04 -6.26
C ALA A 71 2.44 -28.32 -6.37
N ARG A 72 3.14 -27.65 -7.29
CA ARG A 72 4.59 -27.72 -7.51
C ARG A 72 5.41 -26.81 -6.58
N GLN A 73 4.80 -26.11 -5.63
CA GLN A 73 5.52 -25.18 -4.77
C GLN A 73 6.51 -25.87 -3.82
N LYS A 74 7.74 -25.34 -3.80
CA LYS A 74 8.80 -25.73 -2.85
C LYS A 74 8.63 -25.10 -1.46
N LEU A 75 7.78 -24.08 -1.31
CA LEU A 75 7.56 -23.41 -0.02
C LEU A 75 6.62 -24.22 0.87
N THR A 76 6.99 -24.30 2.14
CA THR A 76 6.09 -24.80 3.19
C THR A 76 4.92 -23.83 3.42
N GLN A 77 3.80 -24.34 3.92
CA GLN A 77 2.67 -23.49 4.33
C GLN A 77 3.09 -22.43 5.36
N LYS A 78 4.03 -22.77 6.25
CA LYS A 78 4.60 -21.83 7.23
C LYS A 78 5.32 -20.65 6.55
N GLN A 79 6.12 -20.91 5.51
CA GLN A 79 6.79 -19.85 4.75
C GLN A 79 5.78 -18.98 4.00
N ILE A 80 4.81 -19.62 3.33
CA ILE A 80 3.77 -18.90 2.57
C ILE A 80 2.99 -17.97 3.50
N ARG A 81 2.58 -18.45 4.68
CA ARG A 81 1.80 -17.62 5.61
C ARG A 81 2.61 -16.42 6.11
N SER A 82 3.90 -16.61 6.36
CA SER A 82 4.83 -15.58 6.84
C SER A 82 5.06 -14.51 5.79
N LEU A 83 5.26 -14.89 4.51
CA LEU A 83 5.39 -13.94 3.41
C LEU A 83 4.12 -13.09 3.23
N LYS A 84 2.94 -13.70 3.30
CA LYS A 84 1.66 -12.98 3.21
C LYS A 84 1.49 -11.99 4.37
N LEU A 85 1.78 -12.41 5.61
CA LEU A 85 1.74 -11.55 6.80
C LEU A 85 2.66 -10.33 6.60
N ASN A 86 3.89 -10.56 6.15
CA ASN A 86 4.85 -9.50 5.89
C ASN A 86 4.35 -8.52 4.82
N LEU A 87 3.75 -9.00 3.72
CA LEU A 87 3.18 -8.13 2.69
C LEU A 87 2.06 -7.23 3.24
N GLN A 88 1.16 -7.77 4.04
CA GLN A 88 0.08 -6.99 4.66
C GLN A 88 0.64 -5.94 5.62
N LEU A 89 1.63 -6.29 6.44
CA LEU A 89 2.29 -5.36 7.36
C LEU A 89 3.06 -4.26 6.63
N ILE A 90 3.78 -4.59 5.56
CA ILE A 90 4.50 -3.61 4.74
C ILE A 90 3.50 -2.66 4.07
N LEU A 91 2.40 -3.18 3.50
CA LEU A 91 1.35 -2.32 2.93
C LEU A 91 0.75 -1.38 3.98
N LEU A 92 0.45 -1.89 5.18
CA LEU A 92 -0.07 -1.07 6.27
C LEU A 92 0.92 0.03 6.68
N ASN A 93 2.22 -0.30 6.77
CA ASN A 93 3.27 0.67 7.03
C ASN A 93 3.34 1.74 5.91
N THR A 94 3.24 1.31 4.64
CA THR A 94 3.22 2.22 3.49
C THR A 94 2.03 3.17 3.55
N ILE A 95 0.84 2.67 3.91
CA ILE A 95 -0.35 3.51 4.12
C ILE A 95 -0.09 4.52 5.24
N ASN A 96 0.38 4.07 6.40
CA ASN A 96 0.68 4.95 7.54
C ASN A 96 1.67 6.06 7.18
N ASN A 97 2.73 5.73 6.44
CA ASN A 97 3.77 6.69 6.04
C ASN A 97 3.29 7.71 5.01
N ASN A 98 2.19 7.44 4.29
CA ASN A 98 1.64 8.32 3.27
C ASN A 98 0.36 9.05 3.72
N LEU A 99 -0.16 8.75 4.91
CA LEU A 99 -1.29 9.50 5.48
C LEU A 99 -0.85 10.91 5.88
N ASN A 100 -1.55 11.91 5.37
CA ASN A 100 -1.34 13.30 5.76
C ASN A 100 -2.29 13.67 6.90
N SER A 101 -1.77 14.03 8.07
CA SER A 101 -2.55 14.46 9.23
C SER A 101 -3.29 15.79 9.00
N ALA A 102 -2.78 16.65 8.13
CA ALA A 102 -3.40 17.92 7.74
C ALA A 102 -4.41 17.78 6.59
N PHE A 103 -4.69 16.56 6.12
CA PHE A 103 -5.70 16.35 5.07
C PHE A 103 -7.10 16.74 5.58
N ASN A 104 -7.76 17.64 4.85
CA ASN A 104 -9.14 18.03 5.09
C ASN A 104 -10.08 17.31 4.09
N PRO A 105 -10.96 16.41 4.54
CA PRO A 105 -11.91 15.72 3.65
C PRO A 105 -12.96 16.65 3.03
N GLU A 106 -13.21 17.80 3.63
CA GLU A 106 -14.17 18.80 3.13
C GLU A 106 -13.54 19.71 2.05
N ASP A 107 -12.21 19.69 1.88
CA ASP A 107 -11.53 20.46 0.84
C ASP A 107 -11.55 19.71 -0.51
N VAL A 108 -12.76 19.46 -1.01
CA VAL A 108 -12.99 18.65 -2.22
C VAL A 108 -12.46 19.38 -3.47
N PRO A 109 -11.78 18.68 -4.41
CA PRO A 109 -11.44 19.24 -5.71
C PRO A 109 -12.70 19.60 -6.51
N LYS A 110 -12.63 20.63 -7.35
CA LYS A 110 -13.75 20.99 -8.21
C LYS A 110 -13.82 20.04 -9.40
N LEU A 111 -15.03 19.65 -9.82
CA LEU A 111 -15.22 18.81 -11.01
C LEU A 111 -14.77 19.55 -12.28
N ASN A 112 -15.20 20.81 -12.42
CA ASN A 112 -14.82 21.69 -13.52
C ASN A 112 -14.30 23.02 -12.96
N ILE A 113 -13.23 23.55 -13.55
CA ILE A 113 -12.71 24.88 -13.22
C ILE A 113 -13.40 25.92 -14.08
N GLN A 114 -13.81 27.01 -13.45
CA GLN A 114 -14.39 28.14 -14.15
C GLN A 114 -13.27 29.02 -14.71
N PRO A 115 -13.35 29.43 -15.99
CA PRO A 115 -12.42 30.39 -16.56
C PRO A 115 -12.38 31.72 -15.77
N PRO A 116 -11.24 32.44 -15.78
CA PRO A 116 -11.12 33.77 -15.19
C PRO A 116 -12.14 34.74 -15.77
N ARG A 117 -12.56 35.74 -14.98
CA ARG A 117 -13.47 36.79 -15.48
C ARG A 117 -12.79 37.57 -16.62
N GLY A 118 -13.58 37.99 -17.61
CA GLY A 118 -13.08 38.78 -18.75
C GLY A 118 -12.72 37.98 -20.00
N CYS A 119 -12.84 36.64 -19.97
CA CYS A 119 -12.63 35.80 -21.17
C CYS A 119 -13.83 35.74 -22.14
N GLY A 120 -14.92 36.47 -21.86
CA GLY A 120 -16.14 36.48 -22.66
C GLY A 120 -17.10 35.35 -22.26
N PHE A 121 -17.57 34.58 -23.25
CA PHE A 121 -18.42 33.42 -22.99
C PHE A 121 -17.64 32.35 -22.23
N ALA A 122 -17.94 32.21 -20.93
CA ALA A 122 -17.19 31.37 -20.00
C ALA A 122 -18.06 30.21 -19.51
N MET A 123 -17.73 28.99 -19.96
CA MET A 123 -18.30 27.75 -19.42
C MET A 123 -17.24 27.01 -18.61
N ALA A 124 -17.62 26.49 -17.44
CA ALA A 124 -16.72 25.69 -16.63
C ALA A 124 -16.28 24.44 -17.41
N GLY A 125 -14.98 24.13 -17.41
CA GLY A 125 -14.42 23.00 -18.15
C GLY A 125 -14.25 23.24 -19.66
N MET A 126 -14.47 24.46 -20.17
CA MET A 126 -14.15 24.77 -21.58
C MET A 126 -12.65 24.64 -21.86
N SER A 127 -12.28 24.40 -23.12
CA SER A 127 -10.87 24.29 -23.53
C SER A 127 -10.12 25.63 -23.32
N PRO A 128 -8.90 25.64 -22.76
CA PRO A 128 -8.12 26.88 -22.63
C PRO A 128 -7.88 27.60 -23.96
N ASN A 129 -7.83 26.87 -25.08
CA ASN A 129 -7.60 27.43 -26.42
C ASN A 129 -8.70 28.38 -26.88
N THR A 130 -9.90 28.32 -26.29
CA THR A 130 -10.99 29.25 -26.60
C THR A 130 -10.81 30.62 -25.93
N ILE A 131 -9.92 30.74 -24.93
CA ILE A 131 -9.60 32.01 -24.29
C ILE A 131 -8.59 32.75 -25.17
N LYS A 132 -9.01 33.86 -25.79
CA LYS A 132 -8.17 34.65 -26.71
C LYS A 132 -7.01 35.35 -26.02
N ASP A 133 -7.25 35.91 -24.83
CA ASP A 133 -6.22 36.60 -24.05
C ASP A 133 -5.19 35.58 -23.50
N PRO A 134 -3.90 35.66 -23.90
CA PRO A 134 -2.88 34.72 -23.47
C PRO A 134 -2.62 34.76 -21.95
N LYS A 135 -2.82 35.91 -21.29
CA LYS A 135 -2.65 36.04 -19.84
C LYS A 135 -3.76 35.29 -19.10
N LEU A 136 -5.02 35.50 -19.50
CA LEU A 136 -6.17 34.78 -18.92
C LEU A 136 -6.13 33.28 -19.23
N ARG A 137 -5.64 32.89 -20.41
CA ARG A 137 -5.43 31.48 -20.76
C ARG A 137 -4.44 30.81 -19.80
N LYS A 138 -3.28 31.44 -19.59
CA LYS A 138 -2.24 30.91 -18.70
C LYS A 138 -2.73 30.79 -17.25
N GLU A 139 -3.49 31.78 -16.76
CA GLU A 139 -4.10 31.72 -15.43
C GLU A 139 -5.07 30.53 -15.30
N TYR A 140 -5.89 30.31 -16.33
CA TYR A 140 -6.85 29.21 -16.35
C TYR A 140 -6.16 27.84 -16.42
N GLU A 141 -5.16 27.67 -17.27
CA GLU A 141 -4.36 26.43 -17.36
C GLU A 141 -3.70 26.09 -16.02
N GLU A 142 -3.15 27.09 -15.34
CA GLU A 142 -2.57 26.91 -14.02
C GLU A 142 -3.62 26.51 -12.97
N ALA A 143 -4.82 27.09 -13.04
CA ALA A 143 -5.92 26.71 -12.15
C ALA A 143 -6.40 25.26 -12.40
N ILE A 144 -6.48 24.83 -13.66
CA ILE A 144 -6.77 23.43 -14.04
C ILE A 144 -5.69 22.51 -13.47
N ARG A 145 -4.41 22.82 -13.69
CA ARG A 145 -3.28 22.02 -13.21
C ARG A 145 -3.30 21.86 -11.69
N LYS A 146 -3.45 22.96 -10.95
CA LYS A 146 -3.55 22.93 -9.48
C LYS A 146 -4.73 22.09 -9.00
N ASN A 147 -5.89 22.20 -9.65
CA ASN A 147 -7.05 21.39 -9.28
C ASN A 147 -6.84 19.91 -9.60
N SER A 148 -6.16 19.57 -10.70
CA SER A 148 -5.79 18.19 -11.04
C SER A 148 -4.87 17.57 -9.98
N GLU A 149 -3.84 18.31 -9.55
CA GLU A 149 -2.94 17.88 -8.47
C GLU A 149 -3.68 17.70 -7.14
N LYS A 150 -4.57 18.65 -6.82
CA LYS A 150 -5.45 18.55 -5.66
C LYS A 150 -6.35 17.31 -5.75
N ALA A 151 -6.95 17.04 -6.91
CA ALA A 151 -7.82 15.89 -7.12
C ALA A 151 -7.07 14.56 -6.94
N ALA A 152 -5.87 14.46 -7.51
CA ALA A 152 -5.02 13.28 -7.34
C ALA A 152 -4.70 13.04 -5.85
N ASN A 153 -4.27 14.09 -5.13
CA ASN A 153 -3.97 13.99 -3.71
C ASN A 153 -5.21 13.66 -2.86
N TYR A 154 -6.35 14.29 -3.18
CA TYR A 154 -7.62 14.04 -2.49
C TYR A 154 -8.05 12.56 -2.62
N ASN A 155 -8.03 12.04 -3.85
CA ASN A 155 -8.37 10.65 -4.13
C ASN A 155 -7.42 9.67 -3.42
N PHE A 156 -6.12 9.97 -3.45
CA PHE A 156 -5.11 9.17 -2.76
C PHE A 156 -5.35 9.12 -1.25
N GLN A 157 -5.48 10.28 -0.58
CA GLN A 157 -5.73 10.34 0.87
C GLN A 157 -7.06 9.69 1.25
N THR A 158 -8.10 9.87 0.43
CA THR A 158 -9.40 9.22 0.64
C THR A 158 -9.28 7.70 0.58
N TRP A 159 -8.57 7.18 -0.43
CA TRP A 159 -8.37 5.74 -0.56
C TRP A 159 -7.56 5.17 0.61
N LEU A 160 -6.47 5.82 1.04
CA LEU A 160 -5.67 5.39 2.18
C LEU A 160 -6.51 5.29 3.46
N ARG A 161 -7.33 6.31 3.74
CA ARG A 161 -8.16 6.38 4.94
C ARG A 161 -9.29 5.36 4.96
N ARG A 162 -9.87 5.05 3.79
CA ARG A 162 -10.88 3.99 3.66
C ARG A 162 -10.26 2.59 3.75
N THR A 163 -9.07 2.40 3.18
CA THR A 163 -8.42 1.09 3.10
C THR A 163 -7.80 0.67 4.41
N LYS A 164 -7.18 1.58 5.17
CA LYS A 164 -6.51 1.28 6.45
C LYS A 164 -7.36 0.43 7.42
N PRO A 165 -8.61 0.82 7.79
CA PRO A 165 -9.39 0.04 8.73
C PRO A 165 -9.78 -1.35 8.19
N ASN A 166 -10.03 -1.47 6.88
CA ASN A 166 -10.31 -2.76 6.25
C ASN A 166 -9.08 -3.67 6.29
N LEU A 167 -7.91 -3.15 5.94
CA LEU A 167 -6.66 -3.88 5.99
C LEU A 167 -6.31 -4.35 7.41
N LEU A 168 -6.59 -3.53 8.43
CA LEU A 168 -6.40 -3.93 9.84
C LEU A 168 -7.27 -5.13 10.22
N ARG A 169 -8.55 -5.10 9.82
CA ARG A 169 -9.50 -6.20 10.07
C ARG A 169 -9.08 -7.47 9.33
N GLU A 170 -8.73 -7.35 8.05
CA GLU A 170 -8.24 -8.47 7.23
C GLU A 170 -6.93 -9.07 7.77
N LEU A 171 -6.03 -8.24 8.28
CA LEU A 171 -4.79 -8.68 8.91
C LEU A 171 -5.06 -9.53 10.16
N VAL A 172 -5.96 -9.06 11.04
CA VAL A 172 -6.32 -9.79 12.26
C VAL A 172 -7.02 -11.10 11.92
N GLU A 173 -7.99 -11.06 11.00
CA GLU A 173 -8.66 -12.28 10.51
C GLU A 173 -7.64 -13.28 9.92
N TYR A 174 -6.71 -12.79 9.12
CA TYR A 174 -5.66 -13.62 8.53
C TYR A 174 -4.76 -14.27 9.59
N ILE A 175 -4.36 -13.52 10.62
CA ILE A 175 -3.57 -14.02 11.75
C ILE A 175 -4.35 -15.14 12.45
N ASN A 176 -5.60 -14.91 12.84
CA ASN A 176 -6.41 -15.90 13.54
C ASN A 176 -6.63 -17.19 12.75
N GLN A 177 -6.73 -17.08 11.42
CA GLN A 177 -6.93 -18.25 10.54
C GLN A 177 -5.65 -19.06 10.28
N ASN A 178 -4.47 -18.45 10.35
CA ASN A 178 -3.21 -19.06 9.89
C ASN A 178 -2.16 -19.23 10.99
N TYR A 179 -2.42 -18.71 12.19
CA TYR A 179 -1.53 -18.77 13.34
C TYR A 179 -2.30 -19.29 14.55
N SER A 180 -1.64 -20.13 15.33
CA SER A 180 -2.16 -20.65 16.60
C SER A 180 -1.71 -19.78 17.77
N SER A 181 -2.33 -19.96 18.95
CA SER A 181 -1.88 -19.33 20.20
C SER A 181 -0.59 -19.96 20.78
N HIS A 182 0.08 -20.85 20.03
CA HIS A 182 1.35 -21.44 20.45
C HIS A 182 2.46 -20.37 20.50
N ILE A 183 3.34 -20.45 21.50
CA ILE A 183 4.37 -19.44 21.76
C ILE A 183 5.24 -19.10 20.55
N GLN A 184 5.53 -20.09 19.70
CA GLN A 184 6.32 -19.88 18.48
C GLN A 184 5.61 -18.99 17.45
N ASP A 185 4.30 -19.17 17.27
CA ASP A 185 3.49 -18.38 16.33
C ASP A 185 3.31 -16.96 16.86
N THR A 186 3.03 -16.81 18.16
CA THR A 186 2.97 -15.52 18.84
C THR A 186 4.28 -14.75 18.72
N ASN A 187 5.42 -15.42 18.86
CA ASN A 187 6.73 -14.79 18.67
C ASN A 187 6.95 -14.37 17.21
N GLU A 188 6.60 -15.21 16.24
CA GLU A 188 6.71 -14.89 14.80
C GLU A 188 5.91 -13.62 14.47
N ILE A 189 4.64 -13.54 14.92
CA ILE A 189 3.77 -12.38 14.69
C ILE A 189 4.36 -11.12 15.31
N ASN A 190 4.77 -11.19 16.59
CA ASN A 190 5.30 -10.02 17.29
C ASN A 190 6.60 -9.51 16.66
N GLN A 191 7.50 -10.41 16.28
CA GLN A 191 8.73 -10.05 15.58
C GLN A 191 8.43 -9.37 14.23
N ALA A 192 7.48 -9.88 13.45
CA ALA A 192 7.08 -9.26 12.20
C ALA A 192 6.48 -7.87 12.40
N ILE A 193 5.60 -7.71 13.40
CA ILE A 193 5.00 -6.41 13.77
C ILE A 193 6.09 -5.40 14.15
N ASP A 194 7.03 -5.79 15.01
CA ASP A 194 8.10 -4.89 15.48
C ASP A 194 9.09 -4.53 14.36
N ALA A 195 9.39 -5.48 13.46
CA ALA A 195 10.33 -5.26 12.37
C ALA A 195 9.74 -4.39 11.24
N LEU A 196 8.45 -4.53 10.93
CA LEU A 196 7.85 -3.98 9.71
C LEU A 196 7.03 -2.71 9.93
N LEU A 197 6.48 -2.50 11.12
CA LEU A 197 5.67 -1.32 11.43
C LEU A 197 6.49 -0.32 12.21
N ALA A 198 6.60 0.91 11.69
CA ALA A 198 7.33 1.98 12.38
C ALA A 198 6.48 2.67 13.48
N ASP A 199 5.18 2.79 13.28
CA ASP A 199 4.26 3.50 14.17
C ASP A 199 3.85 2.65 15.39
N GLU A 200 4.27 3.09 16.59
CA GLU A 200 3.97 2.41 17.85
C GLU A 200 2.47 2.31 18.12
N LYS A 201 1.69 3.35 17.79
CA LYS A 201 0.24 3.33 17.99
C LYS A 201 -0.40 2.19 17.20
N THR A 202 -0.02 2.04 15.93
CA THR A 202 -0.49 0.94 15.09
C THR A 202 -0.06 -0.43 15.65
N ARG A 203 1.18 -0.59 16.14
CA ARG A 203 1.63 -1.84 16.77
C ARG A 203 0.75 -2.22 17.97
N ILE A 204 0.49 -1.27 18.87
CA ILE A 204 -0.38 -1.47 20.04
C ILE A 204 -1.80 -1.84 19.60
N THR A 205 -2.36 -1.12 18.61
CA THR A 205 -3.71 -1.39 18.10
C THR A 205 -3.84 -2.82 17.56
N ILE A 206 -2.90 -3.29 16.73
CA ILE A 206 -2.95 -4.65 16.17
C ILE A 206 -2.87 -5.69 17.27
N ARG A 207 -1.92 -5.56 18.20
CA ARG A 207 -1.77 -6.49 19.33
C ARG A 207 -3.04 -6.55 20.19
N LYS A 208 -3.68 -5.41 20.42
CA LYS A 208 -4.95 -5.34 21.14
C LYS A 208 -6.04 -6.09 20.38
N MET A 209 -6.20 -5.84 19.08
CA MET A 209 -7.22 -6.51 18.26
C MET A 209 -7.03 -8.02 18.20
N ILE A 210 -5.78 -8.51 18.11
CA ILE A 210 -5.48 -9.95 18.16
C ILE A 210 -5.96 -10.55 19.48
N LYS A 211 -5.60 -9.96 20.63
CA LYS A 211 -6.02 -10.44 21.96
C LYS A 211 -7.54 -10.44 22.15
N GLU A 212 -8.22 -9.39 21.68
CA GLU A 212 -9.68 -9.28 21.78
C GLU A 212 -10.39 -10.37 20.95
N SER A 213 -9.82 -10.72 19.80
CA SER A 213 -10.36 -11.76 18.93
C SER A 213 -10.15 -13.19 19.45
N GLU A 214 -9.18 -13.42 20.36
CA GLU A 214 -9.01 -14.72 21.03
C GLU A 214 -10.03 -14.96 22.15
N SER A 215 -10.74 -13.91 22.59
CA SER A 215 -11.70 -13.99 23.71
C SER A 215 -13.13 -14.33 23.28
N HIS A 216 -13.37 -14.57 21.99
CA HIS A 216 -14.68 -14.84 21.38
C HIS A 216 -14.66 -16.21 20.68
#